data_AF-A0A6L4ABA7-F1
#
_entry.id   AF-A0A6L4ABA7-F1
#
_cell.length_a   1.000
_cell.length_b   1.000
_cell.length_c   1.000
_cell.angle_alpha   90.00
_cell.angle_beta   90.00
_cell.angle_gamma   90.00
#
_symmetry.space_group_name_H-M   'P 1'
#
loop_
_entity.id
_entity.type
_entity.pdbx_description
1 polymer ?
#
loop_
_entity_poly.entity_id
_entity_poly.type
_entity_poly.pdbx_seq_one_letter_code
_entity_poly.pdbx_strand_id
1 'polypeptide(L)'
;MENESAKNLKELITANIGLAAVLIGLVLVVIIAAAFLLLQQGEDDTLVYLDNTGQCPEVTLTLTNQSNGEIITLKAKAGQRTSAKVEPNTVYVYVLDTNSEPDENGMRCYNIDEGTIANVPKGRSVTVNVPSVEATPNPRTPSPEATEPAPEETPAS
;
A
#
# COMPACT_ATOMS: atom_id res chain seq x y z
N MET A 1 -42.09 -11.42 66.46
CA MET A 1 -42.37 -12.63 65.66
C MET A 1 -42.57 -12.18 64.23
N GLU A 2 -41.52 -12.20 63.41
CA GLU A 2 -41.67 -11.94 61.97
C GLU A 2 -42.43 -13.11 61.34
N ASN A 3 -43.49 -12.79 60.59
CA ASN A 3 -44.34 -13.74 59.90
C ASN A 3 -43.51 -14.54 58.87
N GLU A 4 -43.53 -15.87 58.93
CA GLU A 4 -42.85 -16.77 57.98
C GLU A 4 -43.11 -16.43 56.51
N SER A 5 -44.27 -15.85 56.21
CA SER A 5 -44.64 -15.39 54.88
C SER A 5 -43.73 -14.28 54.34
N ALA A 6 -43.25 -13.37 55.20
CA ALA A 6 -42.35 -12.27 54.80
C ALA A 6 -40.92 -12.76 54.52
N LYS A 7 -40.50 -13.85 55.18
CA LYS A 7 -39.17 -14.45 54.98
C LYS A 7 -39.08 -15.16 53.62
N ASN A 8 -40.09 -15.95 53.28
CA ASN A 8 -40.16 -16.65 51.99
C ASN A 8 -40.25 -15.70 50.79
N LEU A 9 -40.95 -14.56 50.94
CA LEU A 9 -41.04 -13.55 49.88
C LEU A 9 -39.70 -12.85 49.60
N LYS A 10 -38.91 -12.56 50.65
CA LYS A 10 -37.58 -11.96 50.50
C LYS A 10 -36.59 -12.90 49.80
N GLU A 11 -36.59 -14.19 50.14
CA GLU A 11 -35.71 -15.16 49.47
C GLU A 11 -36.08 -15.36 48.00
N LEU A 12 -37.38 -15.40 47.67
CA LEU A 12 -37.86 -15.52 46.29
C LEU A 12 -37.48 -14.31 45.43
N ILE A 13 -37.59 -13.10 45.97
CA ILE A 13 -37.21 -11.87 45.27
C ILE A 13 -35.69 -11.80 45.08
N THR A 14 -34.91 -12.16 46.10
CA THR A 14 -33.44 -12.12 46.03
C THR A 14 -32.89 -13.15 45.04
N ALA A 15 -33.48 -14.34 44.96
CA ALA A 15 -33.11 -15.38 43.98
C ALA A 15 -33.42 -14.96 42.54
N ASN A 16 -34.58 -14.34 42.29
CA ASN A 16 -34.96 -13.87 40.95
C ASN A 16 -34.11 -12.69 40.47
N ILE A 17 -33.71 -11.78 41.37
CA ILE A 17 -32.81 -10.66 41.02
C ILE A 17 -31.40 -11.17 40.69
N GLY A 18 -30.89 -12.16 41.44
CA GLY A 18 -29.59 -12.78 41.16
C GLY A 18 -29.57 -13.48 39.80
N LEU A 19 -30.61 -14.24 39.47
CA LEU A 19 -30.72 -14.94 38.18
C LEU A 19 -30.84 -13.95 36.99
N ALA A 20 -31.62 -12.88 37.15
CA ALA A 20 -31.76 -11.84 36.13
C ALA A 20 -30.44 -11.11 35.87
N ALA A 21 -29.67 -10.79 36.92
CA ALA A 21 -28.36 -10.15 36.78
C ALA A 21 -27.35 -11.04 36.05
N VAL A 22 -27.35 -12.35 36.31
CA VAL A 22 -26.50 -13.33 35.61
C VAL A 22 -26.88 -13.42 34.13
N LEU A 23 -28.18 -13.48 33.82
CA LEU A 23 -28.66 -13.52 32.43
C LEU A 23 -28.29 -12.25 31.65
N ILE A 24 -28.47 -11.07 32.26
CA ILE A 24 -28.09 -9.80 31.64
C ILE A 24 -26.58 -9.73 31.39
N GLY A 25 -25.77 -10.16 32.37
CA GLY A 25 -24.32 -10.24 32.21
C GLY A 25 -23.91 -11.17 31.06
N LEU A 26 -24.54 -12.33 30.94
CA LEU A 26 -24.28 -13.30 29.87
C LEU A 26 -24.63 -12.74 28.50
N VAL A 27 -25.79 -12.09 28.37
CA VAL A 27 -26.22 -11.43 27.12
C VAL A 27 -25.23 -10.35 26.71
N LEU A 28 -24.77 -9.52 27.65
CA LEU A 28 -23.77 -8.48 27.37
C LEU A 28 -22.44 -9.08 26.88
N VAL A 29 -21.96 -10.17 27.50
CA VAL A 29 -20.73 -10.86 27.07
C VAL A 29 -20.89 -11.41 25.65
N VAL A 30 -22.04 -11.99 25.31
CA VAL A 30 -22.31 -12.51 23.96
C VAL A 30 -22.34 -11.37 22.93
N ILE A 31 -22.97 -10.24 23.24
CA ILE A 31 -23.01 -9.07 22.34
C ILE A 31 -21.61 -8.50 22.13
N ILE A 32 -20.83 -8.36 23.20
CA ILE A 32 -19.45 -7.86 23.12
C ILE A 32 -18.59 -8.81 22.30
N ALA A 33 -18.70 -10.13 22.52
CA ALA A 33 -17.95 -11.13 21.75
C ALA A 33 -18.35 -11.12 20.26
N ALA A 34 -19.63 -10.96 19.93
CA ALA A 34 -20.11 -10.84 18.55
C ALA A 34 -19.60 -9.55 17.88
N ALA A 35 -19.62 -8.42 18.59
CA ALA A 35 -19.04 -7.17 18.09
C ALA A 35 -17.53 -7.28 17.87
N PHE A 36 -16.81 -7.97 18.78
CA PHE A 36 -15.37 -8.20 18.65
C PHE A 36 -15.05 -9.13 17.46
N LEU A 37 -15.89 -10.14 17.19
CA LEU A 37 -15.77 -11.00 16.01
C LEU A 37 -16.03 -10.23 14.70
N LEU A 38 -16.96 -9.28 14.70
CA LEU A 38 -17.21 -8.41 13.55
C LEU A 38 -16.03 -7.45 13.28
N LEU A 39 -15.36 -6.97 14.33
CA LEU A 39 -14.17 -6.11 14.20
C LEU A 39 -12.92 -6.86 13.71
N GLN A 40 -12.89 -8.19 13.79
CA GLN A 40 -11.77 -9.00 13.26
C GLN A 40 -11.90 -9.34 11.77
N GLN A 41 -13.00 -8.96 11.11
CA GLN A 41 -13.08 -9.00 9.65
C GLN A 41 -12.33 -7.81 9.05
N GLY A 42 -11.00 -7.83 9.18
CA GLY A 42 -10.13 -6.92 8.45
C GLY A 42 -10.45 -7.01 6.97
N GLU A 43 -10.76 -5.87 6.37
CA GLU A 43 -10.91 -5.74 4.93
C GLU A 43 -9.53 -6.03 4.33
N ASP A 44 -9.28 -7.28 3.96
CA ASP A 44 -8.02 -7.73 3.39
C ASP A 44 -7.84 -7.08 2.00
N ASP A 45 -7.31 -5.86 2.01
CA ASP A 45 -7.05 -5.06 0.83
C ASP A 45 -6.09 -5.79 -0.09
N THR A 46 -6.45 -5.84 -1.37
CA THR A 46 -5.55 -6.33 -2.42
C THR A 46 -4.88 -5.12 -3.04
N LEU A 47 -3.54 -5.09 -3.02
CA LEU A 47 -2.78 -3.87 -3.33
C LEU A 47 -1.83 -4.07 -4.51
N VAL A 48 -1.77 -3.06 -5.38
CA VAL A 48 -0.67 -2.90 -6.33
C VAL A 48 0.19 -1.75 -5.85
N TYR A 49 1.49 -2.00 -5.72
CA TYR A 49 2.50 -0.99 -5.40
C TYR A 49 3.25 -0.57 -6.65
N LEU A 50 3.50 0.73 -6.77
CA LEU A 50 4.48 1.31 -7.69
C LEU A 50 5.69 1.73 -6.87
N ASP A 51 6.86 1.18 -7.19
CA ASP A 51 8.12 1.46 -6.49
C ASP A 51 9.15 2.06 -7.46
N ASN A 52 9.46 3.35 -7.28
CA ASN A 52 10.38 4.09 -8.15
C ASN A 52 11.82 4.03 -7.62
N THR A 53 12.36 2.82 -7.54
CA THR A 53 13.76 2.57 -7.16
C THR A 53 14.77 3.08 -8.17
N GLY A 54 14.36 3.23 -9.44
CA GLY A 54 15.19 3.75 -10.54
C GLY A 54 15.49 5.26 -10.47
N GLN A 55 14.98 5.97 -9.45
CA GLN A 55 15.21 7.41 -9.23
C GLN A 55 14.75 8.31 -10.39
N CYS A 56 13.73 7.88 -11.14
CA CYS A 56 13.11 8.75 -12.13
C CYS A 56 12.39 9.92 -11.46
N PRO A 57 12.43 11.16 -12.01
CA PRO A 57 11.83 12.32 -11.37
C PRO A 57 10.35 12.11 -11.01
N GLU A 58 9.57 11.59 -11.95
CA GLU A 58 8.20 11.13 -11.75
C GLU A 58 7.93 9.92 -12.65
N VAL A 59 7.20 8.94 -12.13
CA VAL A 59 6.70 7.80 -12.90
C VAL A 59 5.20 7.67 -12.71
N THR A 60 4.52 7.22 -13.75
CA THR A 60 3.07 6.99 -13.76
C THR A 60 2.79 5.54 -14.13
N LEU A 61 2.05 4.83 -13.27
CA LEU A 61 1.54 3.50 -13.55
C LEU A 61 0.03 3.59 -13.75
N THR A 62 -0.43 3.25 -14.94
CA THR A 62 -1.85 3.17 -15.27
C THR A 62 -2.26 1.70 -15.34
N LEU A 63 -3.26 1.32 -14.56
CA LEU A 63 -3.85 -0.01 -14.50
C LEU A 63 -5.24 0.05 -15.14
N THR A 64 -5.51 -0.81 -16.11
CA THR A 64 -6.83 -0.93 -16.75
C THR A 64 -7.42 -2.31 -16.48
N ASN A 65 -8.51 -2.36 -15.73
CA ASN A 65 -9.25 -3.57 -15.41
C ASN A 65 -9.87 -4.13 -16.70
N GLN A 66 -9.49 -5.34 -17.09
CA GLN A 66 -9.97 -5.96 -18.34
C GLN A 66 -11.43 -6.39 -18.29
N SER A 67 -12.02 -6.55 -17.09
CA SER A 67 -13.40 -7.02 -16.92
C SER A 67 -14.42 -5.89 -17.05
N ASN A 68 -14.12 -4.70 -16.51
CA ASN A 68 -15.07 -3.59 -16.41
C ASN A 68 -14.55 -2.26 -17.02
N GLY A 69 -13.28 -2.20 -17.46
CA GLY A 69 -12.66 -1.02 -18.05
C GLY A 69 -12.27 0.07 -17.04
N GLU A 70 -12.36 -0.19 -15.74
CA GLU A 70 -11.92 0.74 -14.70
C GLU A 70 -10.43 1.07 -14.86
N ILE A 71 -10.10 2.37 -14.75
CA ILE A 71 -8.73 2.87 -14.86
C ILE A 71 -8.29 3.42 -13.50
N ILE A 72 -7.15 2.91 -13.02
CA ILE A 72 -6.51 3.34 -11.78
C ILE A 72 -5.12 3.88 -12.14
N THR A 73 -4.81 5.09 -11.68
CA THR A 73 -3.51 5.73 -11.95
C THR A 73 -2.76 5.96 -10.65
N LEU A 74 -1.52 5.47 -10.61
CA LEU A 74 -0.56 5.68 -9.54
C LEU A 74 0.57 6.57 -10.03
N LYS A 75 1.05 7.46 -9.17
CA LYS A 75 2.24 8.27 -9.41
C LYS A 75 3.24 8.07 -8.29
N ALA A 76 4.53 8.04 -8.62
CA ALA A 76 5.60 7.99 -7.62
C ALA A 76 6.76 8.89 -8.06
N LYS A 77 7.28 9.70 -7.14
CA LYS A 77 8.52 10.47 -7.38
C LYS A 77 9.75 9.61 -7.15
N ALA A 78 10.92 10.14 -7.47
CA ALA A 78 12.21 9.48 -7.21
C ALA A 78 12.30 8.94 -5.77
N GLY A 79 12.56 7.64 -5.63
CA GLY A 79 12.68 6.95 -4.33
C GLY A 79 11.38 6.78 -3.56
N GLN A 80 10.23 7.16 -4.13
CA GLN A 80 8.93 6.96 -3.49
C GLN A 80 8.27 5.66 -3.90
N ARG A 81 7.44 5.16 -2.99
CA ARG A 81 6.54 4.03 -3.20
C ARG A 81 5.10 4.45 -2.95
N THR A 82 4.21 4.16 -3.89
CA THR A 82 2.77 4.42 -3.78
C THR A 82 1.96 3.16 -4.05
N SER A 83 0.68 3.17 -3.69
CA SER A 83 -0.18 1.98 -3.82
C SER A 83 -1.63 2.33 -4.08
N ALA A 84 -2.33 1.44 -4.80
CA ALA A 84 -3.77 1.47 -4.97
C ALA A 84 -4.40 0.13 -4.56
N LYS A 85 -5.64 0.21 -4.07
CA LYS A 85 -6.50 -0.96 -3.93
C LYS A 85 -6.97 -1.42 -5.31
N VAL A 86 -6.97 -2.73 -5.52
CA VAL A 86 -7.44 -3.37 -6.75
C VAL A 86 -8.41 -4.50 -6.42
N GLU A 87 -9.23 -4.89 -7.40
CA GLU A 87 -10.11 -6.05 -7.26
C GLU A 87 -9.27 -7.35 -7.23
N PRO A 88 -9.49 -8.25 -6.26
CA PRO A 88 -8.77 -9.51 -6.19
C PRO A 88 -9.11 -10.42 -7.38
N ASN A 89 -8.15 -11.28 -7.75
CA ASN A 89 -8.27 -12.25 -8.83
C ASN A 89 -8.70 -11.66 -10.19
N THR A 90 -8.41 -10.38 -10.40
CA THR A 90 -8.75 -9.64 -11.62
C THR A 90 -7.51 -9.45 -12.48
N VAL A 91 -7.71 -9.33 -13.80
CA VAL A 91 -6.66 -9.07 -14.78
C VAL A 91 -6.62 -7.59 -15.10
N TYR A 92 -5.46 -6.98 -14.87
CA TYR A 92 -5.18 -5.59 -15.23
C TYR A 92 -4.09 -5.56 -16.30
N VAL A 93 -4.35 -4.84 -17.39
CA VAL A 93 -3.28 -4.41 -18.30
C VAL A 93 -2.66 -3.16 -17.69
N TYR A 94 -1.33 -3.10 -17.64
CA TYR A 94 -0.62 -1.94 -17.12
C TYR A 94 0.22 -1.25 -18.18
N VAL A 95 0.33 0.07 -18.03
CA VAL A 95 1.29 0.91 -18.74
C VAL A 95 2.08 1.67 -17.68
N LEU A 96 3.39 1.45 -17.64
CA LEU A 96 4.35 2.17 -16.81
C LEU A 96 5.04 3.22 -17.68
N ASP A 97 4.67 4.47 -17.50
CA ASP A 97 5.27 5.61 -18.18
C ASP A 97 6.27 6.31 -17.26
N THR A 98 7.52 6.39 -17.71
CA THR A 98 8.60 7.09 -17.01
C THR A 98 8.99 8.41 -17.68
N ASN A 99 8.27 8.81 -18.74
CA ASN A 99 8.51 10.08 -19.42
C ASN A 99 8.17 11.24 -18.48
N SER A 100 9.21 11.91 -17.99
CA SER A 100 9.04 13.03 -17.07
C SER A 100 9.70 14.31 -17.59
N GLU A 101 9.25 15.43 -17.04
CA GLU A 101 10.04 16.66 -17.08
C GLU A 101 11.39 16.46 -16.37
N PRO A 102 12.44 17.21 -16.77
CA PRO A 102 13.69 17.21 -16.04
C PRO A 102 13.52 17.65 -14.59
N ASP A 103 14.24 16.98 -13.69
CA ASP A 103 14.36 17.43 -12.31
C ASP A 103 15.29 18.66 -12.19
N GLU A 104 15.53 19.10 -10.95
CA GLU A 104 16.41 20.22 -10.62
C GLU A 104 17.87 20.00 -11.11
N ASN A 105 18.28 18.75 -11.35
CA ASN A 105 19.60 18.37 -11.84
C ASN A 105 19.63 18.14 -13.37
N GLY A 106 18.50 18.33 -14.06
CA GLY A 106 18.36 18.08 -15.49
C GLY A 106 18.26 16.60 -15.86
N MET A 107 18.06 15.71 -14.88
CA MET A 107 17.88 14.28 -15.08
C MET A 107 16.50 14.00 -15.66
N ARG A 108 16.43 13.12 -16.66
CA ARG A 108 15.19 12.70 -17.31
C ARG A 108 15.17 11.20 -17.54
N CYS A 109 13.99 10.62 -17.42
CA CYS A 109 13.71 9.26 -17.83
C CYS A 109 12.83 9.27 -19.08
N TYR A 110 13.07 8.30 -19.97
CA TYR A 110 12.30 8.09 -21.18
C TYR A 110 12.15 6.61 -21.46
N ASN A 111 11.09 6.02 -20.94
CA ASN A 111 10.75 4.64 -21.19
C ASN A 111 9.26 4.42 -20.94
N ILE A 112 8.68 3.51 -21.72
CA ILE A 112 7.33 3.01 -21.53
C ILE A 112 7.44 1.49 -21.46
N ASP A 113 6.96 0.91 -20.37
CA ASP A 113 6.84 -0.54 -20.20
C ASP A 113 5.36 -0.93 -20.13
N GLU A 114 5.00 -2.02 -20.77
CA GLU A 114 3.62 -2.50 -20.84
C GLU A 114 3.56 -3.97 -20.46
N GLY A 115 2.51 -4.35 -19.74
CA GLY A 115 2.35 -5.74 -19.36
C GLY A 115 1.00 -6.04 -18.73
N THR A 116 0.96 -7.15 -17.99
CA THR A 116 -0.27 -7.63 -17.38
C THR A 116 -0.01 -8.09 -15.96
N ILE A 117 -0.85 -7.64 -15.03
CA ILE A 117 -0.94 -8.15 -13.67
C ILE A 117 -2.20 -9.01 -13.60
N ALA A 118 -2.04 -10.29 -13.34
CA ALA A 118 -3.16 -11.23 -13.26
C ALA A 118 -3.15 -11.98 -11.92
N ASN A 119 -4.35 -12.35 -11.47
CA ASN A 119 -4.56 -13.30 -10.38
C ASN A 119 -3.91 -12.89 -9.05
N VAL A 120 -3.96 -11.60 -8.67
CA VAL A 120 -3.52 -11.17 -7.33
C VAL A 120 -4.57 -11.63 -6.30
N PRO A 121 -4.25 -12.56 -5.38
CA PRO A 121 -5.26 -13.08 -4.46
C PRO A 121 -5.68 -12.04 -3.43
N LYS A 122 -6.86 -12.22 -2.83
CA LYS A 122 -7.36 -11.36 -1.77
C LYS A 122 -6.36 -11.25 -0.61
N GLY A 123 -6.13 -10.03 -0.11
CA GLY A 123 -5.18 -9.75 0.97
C GLY A 123 -3.70 -9.87 0.57
N ARG A 124 -3.41 -10.03 -0.72
CA ARG A 124 -2.05 -10.07 -1.25
C ARG A 124 -1.73 -8.77 -1.96
N SER A 125 -0.45 -8.62 -2.24
CA SER A 125 0.06 -7.48 -2.97
C SER A 125 1.07 -7.88 -4.01
N VAL A 126 1.20 -7.01 -5.00
CA VAL A 126 2.20 -7.07 -6.06
C VAL A 126 2.89 -5.73 -6.16
N THR A 127 4.17 -5.73 -6.51
CA THR A 127 4.96 -4.51 -6.70
C THR A 127 5.44 -4.46 -8.14
N VAL A 128 5.17 -3.34 -8.81
CA VAL A 128 5.78 -2.95 -10.07
C VAL A 128 7.00 -2.10 -9.75
N ASN A 129 8.18 -2.62 -10.03
CA ASN A 129 9.44 -1.90 -9.81
C ASN A 129 9.80 -1.15 -11.08
N VAL A 130 10.19 0.12 -10.92
CA VAL A 130 10.76 0.88 -12.04
C VAL A 130 12.24 0.51 -12.17
N PRO A 131 12.67 -0.11 -13.29
CA PRO A 131 14.07 -0.43 -13.50
C PRO A 131 14.90 0.85 -13.53
N SER A 132 16.17 0.76 -13.13
CA SER A 132 17.13 1.85 -13.32
C SER A 132 17.30 2.08 -14.82
N VAL A 133 16.62 3.08 -15.36
CA VAL A 133 16.89 3.59 -16.70
C VAL A 133 18.13 4.47 -16.63
N GLU A 134 19.10 4.27 -17.53
CA GLU A 134 20.24 5.17 -17.64
C GLU A 134 19.71 6.58 -17.91
N ALA A 135 19.84 7.46 -16.92
CA ALA A 135 19.53 8.86 -17.11
C ALA A 135 20.43 9.38 -18.22
N THR A 136 19.84 9.76 -19.35
CA THR A 136 20.63 10.39 -20.41
C THR A 136 20.96 11.80 -19.93
N PRO A 137 22.23 12.15 -19.68
CA PRO A 137 22.58 13.50 -19.28
C PRO A 137 22.14 14.46 -20.37
N ASN A 138 21.62 15.63 -19.98
CA ASN A 138 21.29 16.68 -20.95
C ASN A 138 22.53 17.00 -21.80
N PRO A 139 22.47 16.97 -23.15
CA PRO A 139 23.62 17.28 -24.00
C PRO A 139 24.20 18.68 -23.80
N ARG A 140 23.49 19.56 -23.07
CA ARG A 140 23.93 20.92 -22.73
C ARG A 140 24.70 21.03 -21.42
N THR A 141 24.86 19.94 -20.66
CA THR A 141 25.77 19.94 -19.52
C THR A 141 27.19 19.81 -20.07
N PRO A 142 28.07 20.81 -19.93
CA PRO A 142 29.46 20.66 -20.35
C PRO A 142 30.04 19.48 -19.57
N SER A 143 30.54 18.48 -20.31
CA SER A 143 31.35 17.41 -19.74
C SER A 143 32.48 18.08 -18.95
N PRO A 144 32.73 17.72 -17.69
CA PRO A 144 33.90 18.22 -16.98
C PRO A 144 35.11 17.81 -17.81
N GLU A 145 35.70 18.83 -18.42
CA GLU A 145 36.89 18.81 -19.25
C GLU A 145 37.85 17.76 -18.68
N ALA A 146 38.11 16.70 -19.46
CA ALA A 146 39.15 15.75 -19.12
C ALA A 146 40.43 16.57 -19.00
N THR A 147 40.90 16.77 -17.76
CA THR A 147 42.18 17.41 -17.49
C THR A 147 43.24 16.64 -18.27
N GLU A 148 43.66 17.22 -19.39
CA GLU A 148 44.75 16.74 -20.22
C GLU A 148 45.98 16.60 -19.30
N PRO A 149 46.58 15.40 -19.16
CA PRO A 149 47.80 15.28 -18.39
C PRO A 149 48.89 16.08 -19.09
N ALA A 150 49.47 17.05 -18.37
CA ALA A 150 50.56 17.88 -18.86
C ALA A 150 51.72 17.00 -19.39
N PRO A 151 52.35 17.36 -20.51
CA PRO A 151 53.47 16.60 -21.06
C PRO A 151 54.65 16.63 -20.08
N GLU A 152 55.09 15.44 -19.68
CA GLU A 152 56.27 15.23 -18.84
C GLU A 152 57.52 15.58 -19.66
N GLU A 153 58.11 16.75 -19.42
CA GLU A 153 59.39 17.12 -20.01
C GLU A 153 60.49 16.21 -19.46
N THR A 154 61.01 15.32 -20.32
CA THR A 154 62.21 14.52 -20.05
C THR A 154 63.45 15.34 -20.44
N PRO A 155 64.37 15.68 -19.52
CA PRO A 155 65.66 16.25 -19.91
C PRO A 155 66.57 15.14 -20.44
N ALA A 156 67.08 15.34 -21.65
CA ALA A 156 68.09 14.50 -22.29
C ALA A 156 69.43 14.57 -21.53
N SER A 157 70.13 13.43 -21.47
CA SER A 157 71.51 13.31 -20.97
C SER A 157 72.55 13.89 -21.92
#